data_AF-A0A942CLF1-F1
#
_entry.id   AF-A0A942CLF1-F1
#
_cell.length_a   1.000
_cell.length_b   1.000
_cell.length_c   1.000
_cell.angle_alpha   90.00
_cell.angle_beta   90.00
_cell.angle_gamma   90.00
#
_symmetry.space_group_name_H-M   'P 1'
#
loop_
_entity.id
_entity.type
_entity.pdbx_description
1 polymer ?
#
loop_
_entity_poly.entity_id
_entity_poly.type
_entity_poly.pdbx_seq_one_letter_code
_entity_poly.pdbx_strand_id
1 'polypeptide(L)'
;MRKFVDWVQAFALGLGAPGLFIAAVLDSSFISLPEVVDILLIWMTTQHKSRMVLYAGSATLGSVVGCLMLYWVGRKGDEFIQRRFSADKVEKTLSAFRRYGLMAVLIPSLLPPPMPFKIFVLLAGAAGISTGRFVAAVAIGRGIRYFGEGALAVWYGDAAMQFLEQNGKTVSLGLALVCAAGLAAYVVWQKTRSARQR
;
A
#
# COMPACT_ATOMS: atom_id res chain seq x y z
N MET A 1 -7.20 -1.90 -19.53
CA MET A 1 -7.33 -2.04 -18.05
C MET A 1 -8.17 -3.23 -17.66
N ARG A 2 -9.41 -3.40 -18.16
CA ARG A 2 -10.26 -4.57 -17.85
C ARG A 2 -9.53 -5.92 -18.01
N LYS A 3 -8.89 -6.18 -19.17
CA LYS A 3 -8.06 -7.39 -19.38
C LYS A 3 -6.91 -7.60 -18.38
N PHE A 4 -6.30 -6.54 -17.85
CA PHE A 4 -5.21 -6.65 -16.86
C PHE A 4 -5.77 -6.94 -15.47
N VAL A 5 -6.86 -6.27 -15.10
CA VAL A 5 -7.59 -6.55 -13.85
C VAL A 5 -8.17 -7.97 -13.89
N ASP A 6 -8.79 -8.36 -15.00
CA ASP A 6 -9.33 -9.72 -15.23
C ASP A 6 -8.21 -10.77 -15.18
N TRP A 7 -7.01 -10.45 -15.69
CA TRP A 7 -5.85 -11.35 -15.64
C TRP A 7 -5.24 -11.45 -14.24
N VAL A 8 -5.10 -10.34 -13.53
CA VAL A 8 -4.61 -10.33 -12.13
C VAL A 8 -5.62 -11.01 -11.21
N GLN A 9 -6.91 -10.78 -11.43
CA GLN A 9 -7.98 -11.53 -10.77
C GLN A 9 -7.86 -13.01 -11.12
N ALA A 10 -7.87 -13.41 -12.40
CA ALA A 10 -7.76 -14.82 -12.76
C ALA A 10 -6.51 -15.52 -12.19
N PHE A 11 -5.37 -14.82 -12.15
CA PHE A 11 -4.12 -15.35 -11.60
C PHE A 11 -4.16 -15.48 -10.07
N ALA A 12 -4.65 -14.45 -9.36
CA ALA A 12 -4.80 -14.49 -7.90
C ALA A 12 -5.88 -15.50 -7.46
N LEU A 13 -6.98 -15.57 -8.21
CA LEU A 13 -8.13 -16.45 -7.95
C LEU A 13 -7.80 -17.93 -8.22
N GLY A 14 -7.03 -18.23 -9.27
CA GLY A 14 -6.63 -19.60 -9.60
C GLY A 14 -5.61 -20.19 -8.61
N LEU A 15 -4.79 -19.35 -7.98
CA LEU A 15 -3.72 -19.78 -7.08
C LEU A 15 -4.05 -19.63 -5.59
N GLY A 16 -5.09 -18.88 -5.23
CA GLY A 16 -5.47 -18.68 -3.83
C GLY A 16 -4.42 -17.88 -3.04
N ALA A 17 -4.05 -18.36 -1.85
CA ALA A 17 -3.11 -17.66 -0.96
C ALA A 17 -1.71 -17.40 -1.61
N PRO A 18 -1.11 -18.35 -2.35
CA PRO A 18 0.07 -18.09 -3.18
C PRO A 18 -0.11 -16.95 -4.20
N GLY A 19 -1.27 -16.85 -4.84
CA GLY A 19 -1.57 -15.79 -5.79
C GLY A 19 -1.59 -14.41 -5.11
N LEU A 20 -2.21 -14.34 -3.93
CA LEU A 20 -2.25 -13.14 -3.11
C LEU A 20 -0.85 -12.73 -2.60
N PHE A 21 -0.01 -13.70 -2.24
CA PHE A 21 1.38 -13.46 -1.88
C PHE A 21 2.15 -12.80 -3.05
N ILE A 22 2.08 -13.37 -4.25
CA ILE A 22 2.77 -12.84 -5.44
C ILE A 22 2.25 -11.43 -5.76
N ALA A 23 0.93 -11.24 -5.74
CA ALA A 23 0.32 -9.94 -5.95
C ALA A 23 0.84 -8.91 -4.93
N ALA A 24 0.94 -9.27 -3.65
CA ALA A 24 1.45 -8.40 -2.59
C ALA A 24 2.94 -8.07 -2.76
N VAL A 25 3.76 -9.03 -3.20
CA VAL A 25 5.16 -8.77 -3.57
C VAL A 25 5.24 -7.72 -4.66
N LEU A 26 4.49 -7.89 -5.76
CA LEU A 26 4.53 -6.98 -6.90
C LEU A 26 4.02 -5.58 -6.53
N ASP A 27 2.89 -5.51 -5.83
CA ASP A 27 2.25 -4.28 -5.37
C ASP A 27 3.14 -3.46 -4.42
N SER A 28 3.78 -4.13 -3.47
CA SER A 28 4.66 -3.49 -2.49
C SER A 28 6.08 -3.19 -3.03
N SER A 29 6.42 -3.70 -4.21
CA SER A 29 7.69 -3.45 -4.90
C SER A 29 7.61 -2.18 -5.78
N PHE A 30 8.33 -2.17 -6.90
CA PHE A 30 8.38 -1.06 -7.86
C PHE A 30 7.09 -0.85 -8.65
N ILE A 31 6.27 -1.90 -8.82
CA ILE A 31 5.01 -1.82 -9.55
C ILE A 31 3.96 -1.29 -8.59
N SER A 32 3.58 -0.01 -8.73
CA SER A 32 2.46 0.55 -7.98
C SER A 32 1.16 0.11 -8.63
N LEU A 33 0.64 -1.03 -8.17
CA LEU A 33 -0.77 -1.32 -8.33
C LEU A 33 -1.54 -0.54 -7.25
N PRO A 34 -2.64 0.14 -7.59
CA PRO A 34 -3.45 0.80 -6.57
C PRO A 34 -4.37 -0.23 -5.91
N GLU A 35 -4.08 -0.57 -4.66
CA GLU A 35 -4.97 -1.30 -3.72
C GLU A 35 -5.49 -2.67 -4.21
N VAL A 36 -4.80 -3.28 -5.18
CA VAL A 36 -5.25 -4.55 -5.75
C VAL A 36 -5.20 -5.67 -4.71
N VAL A 37 -4.22 -5.62 -3.81
CA VAL A 37 -4.06 -6.60 -2.73
C VAL A 37 -5.21 -6.50 -1.74
N ASP A 38 -5.58 -5.29 -1.33
CA ASP A 38 -6.66 -5.04 -0.37
C ASP A 38 -8.01 -5.54 -0.94
N ILE A 39 -8.29 -5.22 -2.21
CA ILE A 39 -9.51 -5.68 -2.91
C ILE A 39 -9.54 -7.22 -2.99
N LEU A 40 -8.44 -7.84 -3.41
CA LEU A 40 -8.34 -9.30 -3.50
C LEU A 40 -8.50 -9.97 -2.13
N LEU A 41 -7.83 -9.44 -1.11
CA LEU A 41 -7.91 -9.94 0.26
C LEU A 41 -9.35 -9.90 0.79
N ILE A 42 -10.03 -8.76 0.65
CA ILE A 42 -11.43 -8.59 1.08
C ILE A 42 -12.32 -9.58 0.34
N TRP A 43 -12.24 -9.62 -0.99
CA TRP A 43 -13.08 -10.50 -1.80
C TRP A 43 -12.87 -11.98 -1.46
N MET A 44 -11.61 -12.44 -1.40
CA MET A 44 -11.28 -13.83 -1.10
C MET A 44 -11.72 -14.22 0.31
N THR A 45 -11.59 -13.30 1.26
CA THR A 45 -12.01 -13.50 2.65
C THR A 45 -13.53 -13.58 2.76
N THR A 46 -14.28 -12.73 2.04
CA THR A 46 -15.75 -12.81 2.01
C THR A 46 -16.24 -14.16 1.47
N GLN A 47 -15.60 -14.68 0.40
CA GLN A 47 -15.95 -15.99 -0.16
C GLN A 47 -15.57 -17.17 0.75
N HIS A 48 -14.42 -17.07 1.44
CA HIS A 48 -13.88 -18.15 2.27
C HIS A 48 -13.40 -17.62 3.62
N LYS A 49 -14.35 -17.25 4.48
CA LYS A 49 -14.09 -16.61 5.79
C LYS A 49 -13.15 -17.41 6.69
N SER A 50 -13.20 -18.74 6.65
CA SER A 50 -12.32 -19.62 7.43
C SER A 50 -10.84 -19.52 7.04
N ARG A 51 -10.54 -19.01 5.83
CA ARG A 51 -9.17 -18.83 5.32
C ARG A 51 -8.64 -17.41 5.50
N MET A 52 -9.35 -16.54 6.22
CA MET A 52 -8.95 -15.14 6.45
C MET A 52 -7.50 -15.00 6.92
N VAL A 53 -7.09 -15.76 7.93
CA VAL A 53 -5.73 -15.73 8.51
C VAL A 53 -4.68 -16.12 7.46
N LEU A 54 -4.99 -17.11 6.62
CA LEU A 54 -4.09 -17.55 5.56
C LEU A 54 -3.90 -16.46 4.50
N TYR A 55 -4.99 -15.78 4.10
CA TYR A 55 -4.93 -14.72 3.10
C TYR A 55 -4.23 -13.47 3.64
N ALA A 56 -4.61 -13.00 4.83
CA ALA A 56 -3.98 -11.85 5.48
C ALA A 56 -2.49 -12.11 5.73
N GLY A 57 -2.13 -13.30 6.25
CA GLY A 57 -0.74 -13.70 6.45
C GLY A 57 0.05 -13.75 5.15
N SER A 58 -0.52 -14.29 4.08
CA SER A 58 0.12 -14.34 2.75
C SER A 58 0.35 -12.94 2.17
N ALA A 59 -0.64 -12.04 2.30
CA ALA A 59 -0.51 -10.65 1.90
C ALA A 59 0.56 -9.92 2.72
N THR A 60 0.61 -10.13 4.04
CA THR A 60 1.63 -9.53 4.92
C THR A 60 3.03 -10.00 4.53
N LEU A 61 3.23 -11.32 4.36
CA LEU A 61 4.52 -11.88 3.98
C LEU A 61 4.95 -11.39 2.59
N GLY A 62 4.05 -11.38 1.61
CA GLY A 62 4.34 -10.88 0.27
C GLY A 62 4.71 -9.39 0.29
N SER A 63 3.99 -8.59 1.07
CA SER A 63 4.29 -7.16 1.23
C SER A 63 5.65 -6.93 1.90
N VAL A 64 6.01 -7.70 2.94
CA VAL A 64 7.35 -7.64 3.56
C VAL A 64 8.45 -7.94 2.54
N VAL A 65 8.28 -8.99 1.72
CA VAL A 65 9.26 -9.36 0.69
C VAL A 65 9.38 -8.26 -0.37
N GLY A 66 8.27 -7.71 -0.86
CA GLY A 66 8.30 -6.60 -1.82
C GLY A 66 8.93 -5.33 -1.25
N CYS A 67 8.62 -5.00 0.01
CA CYS A 67 9.24 -3.88 0.72
C CYS A 67 10.74 -4.07 0.92
N LEU A 68 11.19 -5.31 1.18
CA LEU A 68 12.61 -5.64 1.30
C LEU A 68 13.36 -5.37 -0.01
N MET A 69 12.79 -5.71 -1.16
CA MET A 69 13.40 -5.40 -2.46
C MET A 69 13.67 -3.89 -2.61
N LEU A 70 12.67 -3.06 -2.29
CA LEU A 70 12.79 -1.61 -2.37
C LEU A 70 13.75 -1.05 -1.32
N TYR A 71 13.73 -1.58 -0.10
CA TYR A 71 14.68 -1.25 0.96
C TYR A 71 16.13 -1.51 0.55
N TRP A 72 16.41 -2.64 -0.09
CA TRP A 72 17.76 -2.96 -0.57
C TRP A 72 18.23 -2.04 -1.68
N VAL A 73 17.31 -1.62 -2.55
CA VAL A 73 17.60 -0.62 -3.58
C VAL A 73 17.94 0.73 -2.94
N GLY A 74 17.20 1.14 -1.90
CA GLY A 74 17.54 2.33 -1.12
C GLY A 74 18.90 2.23 -0.42
N ARG A 75 19.23 1.05 0.12
CA ARG A 75 20.48 0.79 0.86
C ARG A 75 21.72 0.79 -0.04
N LYS A 76 21.60 0.35 -1.29
CA LYS A 76 22.71 0.32 -2.27
C LYS A 76 22.76 1.57 -3.17
N GLY A 77 21.65 2.28 -3.31
CA GLY A 77 21.49 3.35 -4.29
C GLY A 77 21.83 4.74 -3.77
N ASP A 78 23.00 4.94 -3.15
CA ASP A 78 23.38 6.22 -2.53
C ASP A 78 23.36 7.38 -3.56
N GLU A 79 23.96 7.19 -4.74
CA GLU A 79 23.90 8.18 -5.84
C GLU A 79 22.47 8.39 -6.40
N PHE A 80 21.66 7.34 -6.47
CA PHE A 80 20.28 7.44 -6.96
C PHE A 80 19.41 8.26 -6.00
N ILE A 81 19.61 8.07 -4.69
CA ILE A 81 18.90 8.81 -3.65
C ILE A 81 19.32 10.27 -3.66
N GLN A 82 20.63 10.55 -3.72
CA GLN A 82 21.14 11.93 -3.73
C GLN A 82 20.72 12.71 -4.98
N ARG A 83 20.55 12.05 -6.13
CA ARG A 83 19.99 12.68 -7.35
C ARG A 83 18.48 12.88 -7.30
N ARG A 84 17.73 11.97 -6.65
CA ARG A 84 16.26 11.98 -6.66
C ARG A 84 15.63 12.77 -5.52
N PHE A 85 16.33 12.90 -4.39
CA PHE A 85 15.86 13.55 -3.17
C PHE A 85 16.86 14.62 -2.72
N SER A 86 16.37 15.82 -2.41
CA SER A 86 17.20 16.89 -1.85
C SER A 86 17.82 16.45 -0.52
N ALA A 87 19.06 16.89 -0.24
CA ALA A 87 19.77 16.61 1.01
C ALA A 87 18.90 16.88 2.25
N ASP A 88 18.12 17.97 2.23
CA ASP A 88 17.14 18.34 3.26
C ASP A 88 16.08 17.27 3.55
N LYS A 89 15.60 16.53 2.53
CA LYS A 89 14.61 15.46 2.71
C LYS A 89 15.25 14.21 3.32
N VAL A 90 16.48 13.91 2.92
CA VAL A 90 17.26 12.80 3.48
C VAL A 90 17.58 13.11 4.96
N GLU A 91 18.04 14.32 5.27
CA GLU A 91 18.32 14.78 6.64
C GLU A 91 17.07 14.81 7.53
N LYS A 92 15.93 15.30 7.02
CA LYS A 92 14.64 15.23 7.75
C LYS A 92 14.21 13.80 8.04
N THR A 93 14.48 12.89 7.12
CA THR A 93 14.12 11.48 7.29
C THR A 93 15.06 10.80 8.27
N LEU A 94 16.37 11.06 8.18
CA LEU A 94 17.37 10.62 9.16
C LEU A 94 17.06 11.15 10.55
N SER A 95 16.67 12.42 10.69
CA SER A 95 16.27 12.97 11.99
C SER A 95 14.96 12.39 12.50
N ALA A 96 13.98 12.11 11.64
CA ALA A 96 12.77 11.37 12.01
C ALA A 96 13.10 9.95 12.48
N PHE A 97 14.04 9.27 11.82
CA PHE A 97 14.50 7.94 12.26
C PHE A 97 15.31 8.00 13.56
N ARG A 98 16.16 9.01 13.76
CA ARG A 98 16.88 9.24 15.02
C ARG A 98 15.92 9.50 16.18
N ARG A 99 14.82 10.22 15.92
CA ARG A 99 13.84 10.63 16.94
C ARG A 99 12.78 9.57 17.23
N TYR A 100 12.28 8.89 16.21
CA TYR A 100 11.12 8.00 16.29
C TYR A 100 11.48 6.51 16.08
N GLY A 101 12.70 6.20 15.66
CA GLY A 101 13.18 4.83 15.51
C GLY A 101 12.29 3.98 14.59
N LEU A 102 11.82 2.84 15.11
CA LEU A 102 10.94 1.91 14.39
C LEU A 102 9.62 2.56 13.92
N MET A 103 9.12 3.57 14.65
CA MET A 103 7.86 4.24 14.35
C MET A 103 7.86 5.00 13.02
N ALA A 104 9.05 5.44 12.58
CA ALA A 104 9.21 6.14 11.30
C ALA A 104 9.05 5.22 10.07
N VAL A 105 9.01 3.89 10.26
CA VAL A 105 8.54 2.93 9.23
C VAL A 105 7.13 2.44 9.54
N LEU A 106 6.84 2.18 10.82
CA LEU A 106 5.58 1.57 11.26
C LEU A 106 4.35 2.46 11.03
N ILE A 107 4.43 3.75 11.36
CA ILE A 107 3.28 4.65 11.17
C ILE A 107 2.96 4.76 9.67
N PRO A 108 3.94 5.01 8.79
CA PRO A 108 3.71 4.95 7.34
C PRO A 108 3.10 3.64 6.82
N SER A 109 3.47 2.49 7.37
CA SER A 109 2.95 1.19 6.89
C SER A 109 1.50 0.93 7.30
N LEU A 110 1.01 1.62 8.33
CA LEU A 110 -0.37 1.55 8.81
C LEU A 110 -1.30 2.52 8.08
N LEU A 111 -0.77 3.61 7.53
CA LEU A 111 -1.60 4.68 6.99
C LEU A 111 -2.26 4.28 5.65
N PRO A 112 -3.53 4.67 5.43
CA PRO A 112 -4.21 4.48 4.16
C PRO A 112 -3.59 5.38 3.07
N PRO A 113 -3.81 5.10 1.77
CA PRO A 113 -3.48 6.05 0.72
C PRO A 113 -4.19 7.39 1.00
N PRO A 114 -3.57 8.56 0.77
CA PRO A 114 -2.52 8.90 -0.20
C PRO A 114 -1.07 8.92 0.35
N MET A 115 -0.82 8.23 1.47
CA MET A 115 0.49 8.23 2.11
C MET A 115 1.56 7.58 1.20
N PRO A 116 2.68 8.26 0.88
CA PRO A 116 3.69 7.73 -0.04
C PRO A 116 4.63 6.72 0.65
N PHE A 117 4.06 5.63 1.16
CA PHE A 117 4.75 4.63 1.97
C PHE A 117 6.04 4.09 1.33
N LYS A 118 6.05 3.88 0.01
CA LYS A 118 7.23 3.41 -0.74
C LYS A 118 8.45 4.33 -0.60
N ILE A 119 8.23 5.64 -0.47
CA ILE A 119 9.31 6.61 -0.24
C ILE A 119 9.94 6.37 1.13
N PHE A 120 9.13 6.10 2.16
CA PHE A 120 9.64 5.78 3.50
C PHE A 120 10.42 4.47 3.51
N VAL A 121 9.97 3.46 2.77
CA VAL A 121 10.71 2.19 2.59
C VAL A 121 12.08 2.42 1.94
N LEU A 122 12.11 3.19 0.86
CA LEU A 122 13.35 3.50 0.15
C LEU A 122 14.33 4.30 1.04
N LEU A 123 13.82 5.32 1.73
CA LEU A 123 14.62 6.14 2.64
C LEU A 123 15.07 5.38 3.89
N ALA A 124 14.29 4.40 4.38
CA ALA A 124 14.72 3.50 5.46
C ALA A 124 15.93 2.66 5.05
N GLY A 125 16.00 2.24 3.78
CA GLY A 125 17.16 1.59 3.19
C GLY A 125 18.38 2.51 3.15
N ALA A 126 18.20 3.71 2.59
CA ALA A 126 19.26 4.72 2.48
C ALA A 126 19.80 5.16 3.85
N ALA A 127 18.94 5.21 4.87
CA ALA A 127 19.30 5.52 6.24
C ALA A 127 20.04 4.38 6.98
N GLY A 128 20.24 3.23 6.35
CA GLY A 128 21.02 2.13 6.92
C GLY A 128 20.36 1.41 8.10
N ILE A 129 19.03 1.51 8.25
CA ILE A 129 18.29 0.84 9.35
C ILE A 129 18.57 -0.66 9.33
N SER A 130 18.76 -1.32 10.46
CA SER A 130 18.96 -2.77 10.49
C SER A 130 17.77 -3.50 9.85
N THR A 131 18.04 -4.47 8.97
CA THR A 131 17.01 -5.24 8.25
C THR A 131 15.95 -5.83 9.17
N GLY A 132 16.34 -6.36 10.35
CA GLY A 132 15.39 -6.93 11.32
C GLY A 132 14.38 -5.92 11.85
N ARG A 133 14.81 -4.70 12.21
CA ARG A 133 13.91 -3.62 12.66
C ARG A 133 12.96 -3.18 11.55
N PHE A 134 13.46 -3.09 10.32
CA PHE A 134 12.65 -2.75 9.15
C PHE A 134 11.57 -3.82 8.90
N VAL A 135 11.96 -5.10 8.85
CA VAL A 135 11.02 -6.22 8.67
C VAL A 135 9.97 -6.23 9.76
N ALA A 136 10.36 -6.08 11.03
CA ALA A 136 9.42 -6.02 12.14
C ALA A 136 8.40 -4.87 11.97
N ALA A 137 8.87 -3.66 11.62
CA ALA A 137 7.98 -2.52 11.43
C ALA A 137 6.99 -2.73 10.26
N VAL A 138 7.46 -3.26 9.14
CA VAL A 138 6.59 -3.54 7.99
C VAL A 138 5.62 -4.68 8.30
N ALA A 139 6.09 -5.77 8.90
CA ALA A 139 5.26 -6.92 9.25
C ALA A 139 4.15 -6.55 10.24
N ILE A 140 4.46 -5.74 11.26
CA ILE A 140 3.45 -5.28 12.22
C ILE A 140 2.45 -4.35 11.52
N GLY A 141 2.90 -3.34 10.78
CA GLY A 141 1.98 -2.38 10.17
C GLY A 141 1.11 -3.00 9.08
N ARG A 142 1.71 -3.79 8.18
CA ARG A 142 0.99 -4.53 7.14
C ARG A 142 0.14 -5.66 7.71
N GLY A 143 0.60 -6.28 8.79
CA GLY A 143 -0.18 -7.25 9.55
C GLY A 143 -1.45 -6.62 10.09
N ILE A 144 -1.34 -5.56 10.89
CA ILE A 144 -2.51 -4.86 11.45
C ILE A 144 -3.49 -4.45 10.35
N ARG A 145 -2.99 -3.90 9.24
CA ARG A 145 -3.83 -3.49 8.12
C ARG A 145 -4.57 -4.67 7.46
N TYR A 146 -3.84 -5.67 6.97
CA TYR A 146 -4.46 -6.79 6.23
C TYR A 146 -5.31 -7.69 7.15
N PHE A 147 -4.90 -7.92 8.40
CA PHE A 147 -5.74 -8.63 9.35
C PHE A 147 -6.97 -7.81 9.76
N GLY A 148 -6.84 -6.48 9.87
CA GLY A 148 -7.98 -5.59 10.09
C GLY A 148 -8.98 -5.63 8.93
N GLU A 149 -8.50 -5.50 7.70
CA GLU A 149 -9.30 -5.63 6.48
C GLU A 149 -9.96 -7.01 6.38
N GLY A 150 -9.20 -8.07 6.64
CA GLY A 150 -9.73 -9.44 6.66
C GLY A 150 -10.80 -9.64 7.74
N ALA A 151 -10.61 -9.13 8.95
CA ALA A 151 -11.60 -9.20 10.02
C ALA A 151 -12.88 -8.43 9.64
N LEU A 152 -12.74 -7.22 9.08
CA LEU A 152 -13.86 -6.45 8.57
C LEU A 152 -14.59 -7.19 7.43
N ALA A 153 -13.86 -7.86 6.54
CA ALA A 153 -14.45 -8.65 5.47
C ALA A 153 -15.24 -9.87 6.02
N VAL A 154 -14.76 -10.52 7.09
CA VAL A 154 -15.50 -11.63 7.73
C VAL A 154 -16.84 -11.15 8.31
N TRP A 155 -16.82 -9.98 8.99
CA TRP A 155 -18.00 -9.44 9.68
C TRP A 155 -18.99 -8.74 8.75
N TYR A 156 -18.48 -7.93 7.81
CA TYR A 156 -19.29 -7.02 7.00
C TYR A 156 -19.26 -7.36 5.50
N GLY A 157 -18.45 -8.32 5.05
CA GLY A 157 -18.28 -8.61 3.63
C GLY A 157 -19.59 -8.94 2.90
N ASP A 158 -20.45 -9.77 3.51
CA ASP A 158 -21.73 -10.14 2.88
C ASP A 158 -22.68 -8.95 2.77
N ALA A 159 -22.76 -8.12 3.83
CA ALA A 159 -23.57 -6.92 3.85
C ALA A 159 -23.07 -5.87 2.85
N ALA A 160 -21.74 -5.71 2.74
CA ALA A 160 -21.11 -4.83 1.78
C ALA A 160 -21.37 -5.31 0.33
N MET A 161 -21.32 -6.61 0.07
CA MET A 161 -21.62 -7.15 -1.26
C MET A 161 -23.10 -6.97 -1.64
N GLN A 162 -24.03 -7.27 -0.73
CA GLN A 162 -25.46 -7.01 -0.98
C GLN A 162 -25.74 -5.53 -1.23
N PHE A 163 -25.10 -4.65 -0.47
CA PHE A 163 -25.22 -3.20 -0.66
C PHE A 163 -24.68 -2.77 -2.04
N LEU A 164 -23.53 -3.30 -2.46
CA LEU A 164 -22.93 -3.04 -3.77
C LEU A 164 -23.77 -3.58 -4.93
N GLU A 165 -24.39 -4.75 -4.78
CA GLU A 165 -25.29 -5.30 -5.80
C GLU A 165 -26.53 -4.43 -5.99
N GLN A 166 -27.10 -3.91 -4.89
CA GLN A 166 -28.31 -3.08 -4.92
C GLN A 166 -28.02 -1.61 -5.32
N ASN A 167 -26.88 -1.06 -4.93
CA ASN A 167 -26.55 0.36 -5.07
C ASN A 167 -25.34 0.64 -5.97
N GLY A 168 -24.83 -0.36 -6.70
CA GLY A 168 -23.56 -0.28 -7.42
C GLY A 168 -23.45 0.91 -8.38
N LYS A 169 -24.54 1.27 -9.07
CA LYS A 169 -24.59 2.47 -9.91
C LYS A 169 -24.38 3.75 -9.10
N THR A 170 -25.10 3.91 -7.99
CA THR A 170 -24.99 5.08 -7.10
C THR A 170 -23.61 5.16 -6.43
N VAL A 171 -23.08 4.03 -5.95
CA VAL A 171 -21.74 3.96 -5.34
C VAL A 171 -20.66 4.31 -6.37
N SER A 172 -20.74 3.77 -7.59
CA SER A 172 -19.76 4.06 -8.64
C SER A 172 -19.79 5.53 -9.08
N LEU A 173 -20.97 6.14 -9.19
CA LEU A 173 -21.14 7.57 -9.48
C LEU A 173 -20.60 8.44 -8.34
N GLY A 174 -20.86 8.08 -7.08
CA GLY A 174 -20.32 8.78 -5.92
C GLY A 174 -18.79 8.75 -5.89
N LEU A 175 -18.18 7.58 -6.11
CA LEU A 175 -16.74 7.41 -6.22
C LEU A 175 -16.14 8.23 -7.36
N ALA A 176 -16.78 8.23 -8.54
CA ALA A 176 -16.35 9.02 -9.68
C ALA A 176 -16.37 10.52 -9.37
N LEU A 177 -17.41 11.01 -8.68
CA LEU A 177 -17.52 12.40 -8.26
C LEU A 177 -16.45 12.79 -7.23
N VAL A 178 -16.18 11.93 -6.24
CA VAL A 178 -15.12 12.15 -5.25
C VAL A 178 -13.75 12.20 -5.92
N CYS A 179 -13.46 11.26 -6.82
CA CYS A 179 -12.22 11.26 -7.59
C CYS A 179 -12.08 12.51 -8.48
N ALA A 180 -13.16 12.92 -9.16
CA ALA A 180 -13.18 14.13 -9.99
C ALA A 180 -12.98 15.40 -9.14
N ALA A 181 -13.64 15.48 -7.99
CA ALA A 181 -13.48 16.59 -7.04
C ALA A 181 -12.07 16.65 -6.46
N GLY A 182 -11.50 15.50 -6.08
CA GLY A 182 -10.12 15.37 -5.60
C GLY A 182 -9.10 15.77 -6.67
N LEU A 183 -9.32 15.37 -7.92
CA LEU A 183 -8.48 15.76 -9.06
C LEU A 183 -8.59 17.27 -9.34
N ALA A 184 -9.81 17.82 -9.34
CA ALA A 184 -10.05 19.24 -9.51
C ALA A 184 -9.37 20.07 -8.41
N ALA A 185 -9.54 19.66 -7.15
CA ALA A 185 -8.87 20.28 -6.01
C ALA A 185 -7.35 20.22 -6.13
N TYR A 186 -6.79 19.08 -6.56
CA TYR A 186 -5.36 18.92 -6.79
C TYR A 186 -4.84 19.83 -7.90
N VAL A 187 -5.57 19.95 -9.03
CA VAL A 187 -5.21 20.84 -10.15
C VAL A 187 -5.28 22.31 -9.72
N VAL A 188 -6.31 22.71 -8.99
CA VAL A 188 -6.45 24.07 -8.45
C VAL A 188 -5.33 24.37 -7.46
N TRP A 189 -4.97 23.42 -6.60
CA TRP A 189 -3.88 23.55 -5.64
C TRP A 189 -2.51 23.66 -6.32
N GLN A 190 -2.26 22.91 -7.40
CA GLN A 190 -1.05 23.06 -8.20
C GLN A 190 -0.98 24.44 -8.87
N LYS A 191 -2.08 24.90 -9.49
CA LYS A 191 -2.11 26.22 -10.16
C LYS A 191 -1.90 27.38 -9.18
N THR A 192 -2.52 27.32 -8.00
CA THR A 192 -2.34 28.34 -6.95
C THR A 192 -0.94 28.33 -6.36
N ARG A 193 -0.28 27.16 -6.27
CA ARG A 193 1.12 27.06 -5.81
C ARG A 193 2.13 27.60 -6.84
N SER A 194 1.89 27.38 -8.14
CA SER A 194 2.73 27.94 -9.22
C SER A 194 2.59 29.46 -9.37
N ALA A 195 1.42 30.02 -9.08
CA ALA A 195 1.19 31.48 -9.11
C ALA A 195 1.86 32.23 -7.95
N ARG A 196 2.22 31.53 -6.86
CA ARG A 196 2.83 32.11 -5.64
C ARG A 196 4.37 32.10 -5.66
N GLN A 197 4.98 31.49 -6.69
CA GLN A 197 6.44 31.42 -6.89
C GLN A 197 6.94 32.34 -8.03
N ARG A 198 6.05 33.12 -8.65
CA ARG A 198 6.39 34.25 -9.53
C ARG A 198 6.20 35.55 -8.74
#